data_AF-A0A662XNX6-F1
#
_entry.id   AF-A0A662XNX6-F1
#
_cell.length_a   1.000
_cell.length_b   1.000
_cell.length_c   1.000
_cell.angle_alpha   90.00
_cell.angle_beta   90.00
_cell.angle_gamma   90.00
#
_symmetry.space_group_name_H-M   'P 1'
#
loop_
_entity.id
_entity.type
_entity.pdbx_description
1 polymer ?
#
loop_
_entity_poly.entity_id
_entity_poly.type
_entity_poly.pdbx_seq_one_letter_code
_entity_poly.pdbx_strand_id
1 'polypeptide(L)'
;MAETADGRLANLAAAVLGWSAVWTFCLNAVPAGAKGRNHIVSLNAAHGVVSTATATLTLYWDLDTTNSVAVSLAFFLVDLVAMLHADGFGQLRSLQRSRLMDYGHHVFGVCWGVTLFAHEATVCDASLGNAYVWIQTNEVSTGFYNWWRLTSSTLAGALFASSFFLARIVFNTGYLIPRVAMECDSRYVLGCAPFFALQYVWFAMIVRKLVGGAPVVARTGVLASSIEKGAMASRGRDFQQADDAHEGTAEERQAGAKKHV
;
A
#
# COMPACT_ATOMS: atom_id res chain seq x y z
N MET A 1 30.91 24.01 -1.44
CA MET A 1 31.09 23.97 0.04
C MET A 1 30.64 22.60 0.49
N ALA A 2 31.43 21.88 1.26
CA ALA A 2 31.00 20.57 1.77
C ALA A 2 29.83 20.79 2.75
N GLU A 3 28.68 20.22 2.43
CA GLU A 3 27.53 20.20 3.33
C GLU A 3 27.86 19.30 4.52
N THR A 4 27.72 19.80 5.74
CA THR A 4 27.91 18.97 6.93
C THR A 4 26.76 17.97 7.04
N ALA A 5 26.99 16.82 7.69
CA ALA A 5 25.94 15.81 7.91
C ALA A 5 24.69 16.42 8.59
N ASP A 6 24.91 17.37 9.51
CA ASP A 6 23.85 18.13 10.17
C ASP A 6 23.03 19.01 9.20
N GLY A 7 23.68 19.59 8.18
CA GLY A 7 23.02 20.37 7.13
C GLY A 7 22.11 19.52 6.24
N ARG A 8 22.57 18.32 5.85
CA ARG A 8 21.80 17.38 5.02
C ARG A 8 20.52 16.91 5.72
N LEU A 9 20.62 16.57 7.00
CA LEU A 9 19.46 16.13 7.78
C LEU A 9 18.46 17.27 8.01
N ALA A 10 18.94 18.51 8.22
CA ALA A 10 18.05 19.68 8.30
C ALA A 10 17.31 19.94 6.98
N ASN A 11 18.00 19.80 5.84
CA ASN A 11 17.40 19.91 4.52
C ASN A 11 16.35 18.82 4.26
N LEU A 12 16.65 17.58 4.67
CA LEU A 12 15.67 16.49 4.63
C LEU A 12 14.44 16.81 5.49
N ALA A 13 14.63 17.28 6.73
CA ALA A 13 13.53 17.62 7.61
C ALA A 13 12.63 18.72 7.01
N ALA A 14 13.23 19.77 6.45
CA ALA A 14 12.49 20.83 5.76
C ALA A 14 11.70 20.29 4.56
N ALA A 15 12.31 19.45 3.73
CA ALA A 15 11.65 18.81 2.60
C ALA A 15 10.51 17.89 3.04
N VAL A 16 10.70 17.11 4.12
CA VAL A 16 9.67 16.25 4.70
C VAL A 16 8.48 17.08 5.21
N LEU A 17 8.72 18.22 5.85
CA LEU A 17 7.65 19.14 6.28
C LEU A 17 6.87 19.69 5.08
N GLY A 18 7.58 20.12 4.02
CA GLY A 18 6.96 20.59 2.78
C GLY A 18 6.07 19.53 2.13
N TRP A 19 6.60 18.31 1.95
CA TRP A 19 5.82 17.20 1.41
C TRP A 19 4.69 16.75 2.32
N SER A 20 4.84 16.85 3.64
CA SER A 20 3.76 16.52 4.59
C SER A 20 2.56 17.45 4.42
N ALA A 21 2.80 18.74 4.14
CA ALA A 21 1.73 19.68 3.81
C ALA A 21 1.02 19.29 2.49
N VAL A 22 1.78 18.87 1.47
CA VAL A 22 1.22 18.39 0.20
C VAL A 22 0.37 17.14 0.40
N TRP A 23 0.87 16.14 1.12
CA TRP A 23 0.12 14.90 1.36
C TRP A 23 -1.12 15.13 2.23
N THR A 24 -1.01 16.00 3.23
CA THR A 24 -2.16 16.40 4.05
C THR A 24 -3.20 17.11 3.20
N PHE A 25 -2.78 18.00 2.29
CA PHE A 25 -3.70 18.64 1.36
C PHE A 25 -4.39 17.61 0.45
N CYS A 26 -3.65 16.68 -0.14
CA CYS A 26 -4.21 15.60 -0.96
C CYS A 26 -5.23 14.75 -0.19
N LEU A 27 -4.93 14.41 1.07
CA LEU A 27 -5.80 13.64 1.94
C LEU A 27 -7.13 14.35 2.20
N ASN A 28 -7.12 15.68 2.37
CA ASN A 28 -8.30 16.49 2.66
C ASN A 28 -9.06 16.93 1.38
N ALA A 29 -8.38 17.05 0.25
CA ALA A 29 -8.98 17.45 -1.02
C ALA A 29 -9.86 16.34 -1.63
N VAL A 30 -9.56 15.07 -1.35
CA VAL A 30 -10.35 13.94 -1.83
C VAL A 30 -11.41 13.56 -0.78
N PRO A 31 -12.71 13.62 -1.11
CA PRO A 31 -13.74 13.21 -0.16
C PRO A 31 -13.63 11.71 0.16
N ALA A 32 -13.99 11.33 1.37
CA ALA A 32 -13.83 9.96 1.85
C ALA A 32 -14.64 8.91 1.04
N GLY A 33 -15.65 9.37 0.30
CA GLY A 33 -16.53 8.55 -0.54
C GLY A 33 -17.46 7.64 0.28
N ALA A 34 -18.31 6.87 -0.41
CA ALA A 34 -19.35 6.05 0.23
C ALA A 34 -18.80 4.97 1.19
N LYS A 35 -17.55 4.52 1.00
CA LYS A 35 -16.89 3.52 1.85
C LYS A 35 -15.95 4.14 2.89
N GLY A 36 -15.90 5.47 2.98
CA GLY A 36 -15.05 6.19 3.94
C GLY A 36 -13.54 5.99 3.74
N ARG A 37 -13.08 5.44 2.61
CA ARG A 37 -11.66 5.06 2.39
C ARG A 37 -11.10 5.54 1.05
N ASN A 38 -11.88 6.23 0.22
CA ASN A 38 -11.44 6.64 -1.11
C ASN A 38 -10.27 7.63 -1.03
N HIS A 39 -10.29 8.51 -0.03
CA HIS A 39 -9.23 9.47 0.23
C HIS A 39 -7.85 8.80 0.50
N ILE A 40 -7.81 7.76 1.33
CA ILE A 40 -6.58 6.99 1.61
C ILE A 40 -6.10 6.24 0.35
N VAL A 41 -7.03 5.63 -0.38
CA VAL A 41 -6.72 4.88 -1.61
C VAL A 41 -6.15 5.81 -2.69
N SER A 42 -6.72 7.02 -2.82
CA SER A 42 -6.22 8.04 -3.74
C SER A 42 -4.87 8.62 -3.31
N LEU A 43 -4.65 8.85 -2.01
CA LEU A 43 -3.35 9.30 -1.48
C LEU A 43 -2.25 8.29 -1.81
N ASN A 44 -2.51 7.01 -1.58
CA ASN A 44 -1.56 5.93 -1.88
C ASN A 44 -1.29 5.83 -3.40
N ALA A 45 -2.31 6.02 -4.24
CA ALA A 45 -2.13 6.07 -5.69
C ALA A 45 -1.22 7.24 -6.11
N ALA A 46 -1.45 8.43 -5.54
CA ALA A 46 -0.67 9.62 -5.82
C ALA A 46 0.79 9.46 -5.36
N HIS A 47 1.00 8.92 -4.16
CA HIS A 47 2.34 8.59 -3.67
C HIS A 47 3.05 7.62 -4.62
N GLY A 48 2.37 6.57 -5.09
CA GLY A 48 2.98 5.62 -6.01
C GLY A 48 3.51 6.26 -7.30
N VAL A 49 2.75 7.18 -7.88
CA VAL A 49 3.17 7.94 -9.07
C VAL A 49 4.32 8.89 -8.76
N VAL A 50 4.17 9.73 -7.72
CA VAL A 50 5.15 10.76 -7.39
C VAL A 50 6.47 10.15 -6.92
N SER A 51 6.45 9.12 -6.08
CA SER A 51 7.65 8.43 -5.60
C SER A 51 8.39 7.73 -6.74
N THR A 52 7.68 7.00 -7.61
CA THR A 52 8.30 6.36 -8.78
C THR A 52 8.92 7.39 -9.71
N ALA A 53 8.20 8.47 -10.02
CA ALA A 53 8.70 9.52 -10.89
C ALA A 53 9.94 10.18 -10.28
N THR A 54 9.84 10.70 -9.06
CA THR A 54 10.96 11.38 -8.40
C THR A 54 12.18 10.47 -8.24
N ALA A 55 12.01 9.20 -7.87
CA ALA A 55 13.10 8.25 -7.80
C ALA A 55 13.75 7.99 -9.17
N THR A 56 12.95 7.82 -10.22
CA THR A 56 13.47 7.61 -11.57
C THR A 56 14.28 8.82 -12.04
N LEU A 57 13.78 10.04 -11.83
CA LEU A 57 14.49 11.27 -12.19
C LEU A 57 15.79 11.42 -11.37
N THR A 58 15.73 11.13 -10.07
CA THR A 58 16.90 11.15 -9.19
C THR A 58 17.98 10.20 -9.68
N LEU A 59 17.63 8.95 -10.00
CA LEU A 59 18.58 7.95 -10.47
C LEU A 59 19.09 8.24 -11.89
N TYR A 60 18.23 8.70 -12.79
CA TYR A 60 18.59 8.91 -14.19
C TYR A 60 19.51 10.12 -14.39
N TRP A 61 19.33 11.19 -13.61
CA TRP A 61 20.15 12.40 -13.69
C TRP A 61 21.16 12.56 -12.56
N ASP A 62 21.33 11.52 -11.73
CA ASP A 62 22.25 11.54 -10.57
C ASP A 62 22.01 12.77 -9.66
N LEU A 63 20.73 13.02 -9.34
CA LEU A 63 20.33 14.15 -8.52
C LEU A 63 20.51 13.82 -7.03
N ASP A 64 20.56 14.87 -6.21
CA ASP A 64 20.50 14.72 -4.76
C ASP A 64 19.24 13.94 -4.31
N THR A 65 19.44 13.00 -3.38
CA THR A 65 18.41 12.05 -2.97
C THR A 65 17.42 12.63 -1.96
N THR A 66 17.67 13.84 -1.42
CA THR A 66 16.85 14.47 -0.36
C THR A 66 15.39 14.55 -0.76
N ASN A 67 15.09 15.06 -1.96
CA ASN A 67 13.71 15.23 -2.38
C ASN A 67 13.00 13.88 -2.58
N SER A 68 13.67 12.93 -3.23
CA SER A 68 13.11 11.60 -3.47
C SER A 68 12.85 10.84 -2.16
N VAL A 69 13.77 10.91 -1.19
CA VAL A 69 13.58 10.36 0.16
C VAL A 69 12.44 11.07 0.88
N ALA A 70 12.41 12.42 0.87
CA ALA A 70 11.42 13.23 1.56
C ALA A 70 9.98 12.94 1.10
N VAL A 71 9.77 12.77 -0.21
CA VAL A 71 8.48 12.39 -0.81
C VAL A 71 7.86 11.19 -0.08
N SER A 72 8.63 10.12 0.09
CA SER A 72 8.12 8.88 0.70
C SER A 72 8.13 8.92 2.22
N LEU A 73 9.11 9.56 2.85
CA LEU A 73 9.10 9.74 4.31
C LEU A 73 7.87 10.52 4.76
N ALA A 74 7.58 11.64 4.10
CA ALA A 74 6.41 12.45 4.40
C ALA A 74 5.11 11.67 4.17
N PHE A 75 5.01 10.90 3.08
CA PHE A 75 3.85 10.06 2.83
C PHE A 75 3.67 9.03 3.95
N PHE A 76 4.73 8.28 4.29
CA PHE A 76 4.64 7.26 5.32
C PHE A 76 4.26 7.84 6.69
N LEU A 77 4.71 9.05 7.03
CA LEU A 77 4.31 9.72 8.26
C LEU A 77 2.84 10.15 8.23
N VAL A 78 2.41 10.84 7.16
CA VAL A 78 1.04 11.34 7.03
C VAL A 78 0.02 10.20 6.98
N ASP A 79 0.28 9.18 6.16
CA ASP A 79 -0.63 8.03 6.07
C ASP A 79 -0.62 7.22 7.36
N LEU A 80 0.53 7.04 8.03
CA LEU A 80 0.57 6.36 9.34
C LEU A 80 -0.29 7.09 10.39
N VAL A 81 -0.26 8.42 10.44
CA VAL A 81 -1.12 9.22 11.33
C VAL A 81 -2.59 9.03 10.96
N ALA A 82 -2.93 9.08 9.66
CA ALA A 82 -4.29 8.83 9.20
C ALA A 82 -4.78 7.41 9.54
N MET A 83 -3.91 6.41 9.42
CA MET A 83 -4.17 5.02 9.79
C MET A 83 -4.44 4.88 11.29
N LEU A 84 -3.59 5.49 12.14
CA LEU A 84 -3.77 5.48 13.59
C LEU A 84 -5.06 6.16 14.02
N HIS A 85 -5.40 7.28 13.39
CA HIS A 85 -6.65 8.00 13.65
C HIS A 85 -7.88 7.17 13.27
N ALA A 86 -7.85 6.50 12.11
CA ALA A 86 -8.95 5.69 11.61
C ALA A 86 -9.15 4.38 12.39
N ASP A 87 -8.05 3.72 12.78
CA ASP A 87 -8.11 2.39 13.42
C ASP A 87 -8.22 2.47 14.95
N GLY A 88 -7.73 3.56 15.55
CA GLY A 88 -7.67 3.74 17.01
C GLY A 88 -6.56 2.91 17.69
N PHE A 89 -5.87 3.53 18.66
CA PHE A 89 -4.70 2.92 19.33
C PHE A 89 -5.00 1.61 20.07
N GLY A 90 -6.20 1.46 20.63
CA GLY A 90 -6.58 0.28 21.44
C GLY A 90 -6.84 -0.99 20.62
N GLN A 91 -7.06 -0.87 19.31
CA GLN A 91 -7.52 -1.99 18.46
C GLN A 91 -6.42 -2.53 17.54
N LEU A 92 -5.19 -2.03 17.64
CA LEU A 92 -4.10 -2.41 16.74
C LEU A 92 -3.86 -3.93 16.71
N ARG A 93 -3.97 -4.61 17.86
CA ARG A 93 -3.74 -6.06 17.97
C ARG A 93 -4.86 -6.90 17.37
N SER A 94 -6.06 -6.36 17.21
CA SER A 94 -7.20 -7.03 16.59
C SER A 94 -7.30 -6.77 15.08
N LEU A 95 -6.38 -5.99 14.51
CA LEU A 95 -6.39 -5.70 13.08
C LEU A 95 -6.09 -6.93 12.24
N GLN A 96 -6.70 -6.97 11.06
CA GLN A 96 -6.41 -7.99 10.05
C GLN A 96 -4.93 -7.95 9.68
N ARG A 97 -4.35 -9.12 9.35
CA ARG A 97 -2.93 -9.25 9.00
C ARG A 97 -2.49 -8.32 7.87
N SER A 98 -3.33 -8.12 6.85
CA SER A 98 -3.05 -7.17 5.76
C SER A 98 -2.85 -5.75 6.28
N ARG A 99 -3.68 -5.30 7.22
CA ARG A 99 -3.58 -3.98 7.82
C ARG A 99 -2.35 -3.85 8.73
N LEU A 100 -2.02 -4.88 9.49
CA LEU A 100 -0.78 -4.93 10.28
C LEU A 100 0.47 -4.86 9.38
N MET A 101 0.43 -5.47 8.20
CA MET A 101 1.51 -5.36 7.21
C MET A 101 1.63 -3.94 6.68
N ASP A 102 0.53 -3.22 6.46
CA ASP A 102 0.57 -1.81 6.06
C ASP A 102 1.29 -0.97 7.14
N TYR A 103 0.99 -1.19 8.43
CA TYR A 103 1.71 -0.53 9.53
C TYR A 103 3.22 -0.85 9.49
N GLY A 104 3.55 -2.14 9.33
CA GLY A 104 4.94 -2.58 9.22
C GLY A 104 5.66 -1.89 8.06
N HIS A 105 5.01 -1.81 6.89
CA HIS A 105 5.55 -1.12 5.72
C HIS A 105 5.86 0.35 5.97
N HIS A 106 4.95 1.08 6.62
CA HIS A 106 5.13 2.50 6.91
C HIS A 106 6.27 2.72 7.91
N VAL A 107 6.29 1.94 9.00
CA VAL A 107 7.33 2.03 10.03
C VAL A 107 8.70 1.68 9.44
N PHE A 108 8.81 0.55 8.73
CA PHE A 108 10.05 0.16 8.08
C PHE A 108 10.46 1.17 7.00
N GLY A 109 9.51 1.69 6.23
CA GLY A 109 9.76 2.74 5.24
C GLY A 109 10.39 3.99 5.85
N VAL A 110 9.84 4.48 6.97
CA VAL A 110 10.41 5.63 7.70
C VAL A 110 11.80 5.31 8.25
N CYS A 111 11.94 4.21 8.98
CA CYS A 111 13.21 3.83 9.60
C CYS A 111 14.33 3.67 8.56
N TRP A 112 14.05 2.98 7.45
CA TRP A 112 15.05 2.75 6.41
C TRP A 112 15.33 3.99 5.56
N GLY A 113 14.32 4.81 5.26
CA GLY A 113 14.52 6.06 4.52
C GLY A 113 15.44 7.02 5.27
N VAL A 114 15.24 7.19 6.57
CA VAL A 114 16.12 8.03 7.41
C VAL A 114 17.52 7.42 7.50
N THR A 115 17.61 6.13 7.81
CA THR A 115 18.89 5.43 8.02
C THR A 115 19.76 5.45 6.76
N LEU A 116 19.19 5.09 5.60
CA LEU A 116 19.92 5.04 4.34
C LEU A 116 20.28 6.43 3.81
N PHE A 117 19.48 7.47 4.12
CA PHE A 117 19.85 8.84 3.81
C PHE A 117 20.99 9.36 4.69
N ALA A 118 20.90 9.15 6.01
CA ALA A 118 21.91 9.62 6.96
C ALA A 118 23.29 8.99 6.71
N HIS A 119 23.31 7.76 6.21
CA HIS A 119 24.53 6.99 6.00
C HIS A 119 24.85 6.71 4.52
N GLU A 120 24.16 7.36 3.59
CA GLU A 120 24.26 7.13 2.13
C GLU A 120 25.72 7.08 1.63
N ALA A 121 26.54 8.04 2.04
CA ALA A 121 27.94 8.16 1.62
C ALA A 121 28.87 7.07 2.20
N THR A 122 28.39 6.27 3.15
CA THR A 122 29.19 5.30 3.90
C THR A 122 28.67 3.87 3.83
N VAL A 123 27.44 3.68 3.34
CA VAL A 123 26.74 2.39 3.40
C VAL A 123 26.82 1.64 2.10
N CYS A 124 26.70 2.33 0.98
CA CYS A 124 26.77 1.75 -0.34
C CYS A 124 27.85 2.44 -1.17
N ASP A 125 28.38 1.73 -2.15
CA ASP A 125 29.25 2.28 -3.18
C ASP A 125 28.54 3.43 -3.92
N ALA A 126 29.32 4.45 -4.30
CA ALA A 126 28.81 5.64 -4.97
C ALA A 126 28.08 5.30 -6.30
N SER A 127 28.45 4.21 -6.96
CA SER A 127 27.81 3.75 -8.20
C SER A 127 26.40 3.17 -8.01
N LEU A 128 26.04 2.78 -6.78
CA LEU A 128 24.67 2.46 -6.41
C LEU A 128 23.92 3.70 -5.95
N GLY A 129 24.58 4.55 -5.17
CA GLY A 129 23.93 5.64 -4.45
C GLY A 129 22.96 5.13 -3.38
N ASN A 130 21.86 5.86 -3.15
CA ASN A 130 20.91 5.49 -2.10
C ASN A 130 19.99 4.33 -2.50
N ALA A 131 20.20 3.17 -1.89
CA ALA A 131 19.35 1.98 -2.09
C ALA A 131 17.86 2.23 -1.81
N TYR A 132 17.51 3.19 -0.94
CA TYR A 132 16.11 3.55 -0.68
C TYR A 132 15.44 4.14 -1.93
N VAL A 133 16.17 4.93 -2.71
CA VAL A 133 15.65 5.53 -3.95
C VAL A 133 15.38 4.46 -5.00
N TRP A 134 16.26 3.47 -5.12
CA TRP A 134 16.01 2.31 -5.97
C TRP A 134 14.75 1.55 -5.57
N ILE A 135 14.51 1.36 -4.27
CA ILE A 135 13.33 0.67 -3.77
C ILE A 135 12.03 1.40 -4.17
N GLN A 136 12.03 2.74 -4.19
CA GLN A 136 10.87 3.55 -4.55
C GLN A 136 10.42 3.36 -6.00
N THR A 137 11.32 2.99 -6.92
CA THR A 137 10.94 2.66 -8.31
C THR A 137 9.92 1.52 -8.37
N ASN A 138 9.86 0.69 -7.33
CA ASN A 138 8.91 -0.40 -7.25
C ASN A 138 7.47 0.02 -6.88
N GLU A 139 7.25 1.30 -6.59
CA GLU A 139 5.91 1.86 -6.33
C GLU A 139 5.08 2.05 -7.61
N VAL A 140 5.65 1.76 -8.79
CA VAL A 140 4.95 1.86 -10.09
C VAL A 140 3.65 1.05 -10.12
N SER A 141 3.60 -0.08 -9.39
CA SER A 141 2.42 -0.94 -9.30
C SER A 141 1.31 -0.38 -8.40
N THR A 142 1.65 0.53 -7.49
CA THR A 142 0.74 1.07 -6.45
C THR A 142 -0.38 1.90 -7.07
N GLY A 143 -0.10 2.65 -8.14
CA GLY A 143 -1.14 3.37 -8.89
C GLY A 143 -2.20 2.42 -9.46
N PHE A 144 -1.78 1.36 -10.14
CA PHE A 144 -2.69 0.36 -10.72
C PHE A 144 -3.46 -0.42 -9.66
N TYR A 145 -2.81 -0.75 -8.53
CA TYR A 145 -3.47 -1.42 -7.41
C TYR A 145 -4.66 -0.63 -6.88
N ASN A 146 -4.45 0.67 -6.62
CA ASN A 146 -5.48 1.53 -6.07
C ASN A 146 -6.58 1.81 -7.12
N TRP A 147 -6.22 1.96 -8.40
CA TRP A 147 -7.21 2.03 -9.48
C TRP A 147 -8.08 0.77 -9.56
N TRP A 148 -7.48 -0.42 -9.45
CA TRP A 148 -8.20 -1.69 -9.42
C TRP A 148 -9.12 -1.78 -8.20
N ARG A 149 -8.67 -1.34 -7.02
CA ARG A 149 -9.51 -1.34 -5.81
C ARG A 149 -10.73 -0.44 -5.89
N LEU A 150 -10.60 0.72 -6.55
CA LEU A 150 -11.70 1.68 -6.67
C LEU A 150 -12.71 1.26 -7.73
N THR A 151 -12.25 0.64 -8.83
CA THR A 151 -13.08 0.43 -10.03
C THR A 151 -13.40 -1.03 -10.33
N SER A 152 -12.69 -1.98 -9.72
CA SER A 152 -12.71 -3.39 -10.10
C SER A 152 -12.39 -3.66 -11.58
N SER A 153 -11.73 -2.71 -12.26
CA SER A 153 -11.35 -2.83 -13.67
C SER A 153 -10.38 -3.99 -13.90
N THR A 154 -10.74 -4.92 -14.78
CA THR A 154 -9.87 -6.04 -15.18
C THR A 154 -8.54 -5.56 -15.75
N LEU A 155 -8.56 -4.47 -16.54
CA LEU A 155 -7.34 -3.87 -17.08
C LEU A 155 -6.43 -3.35 -15.96
N ALA A 156 -6.99 -2.63 -14.99
CA ALA A 156 -6.22 -2.14 -13.84
C ALA A 156 -5.63 -3.29 -13.01
N GLY A 157 -6.39 -4.37 -12.83
CA GLY A 157 -5.93 -5.58 -12.15
C GLY A 157 -4.79 -6.28 -12.89
N ALA A 158 -4.88 -6.39 -14.23
CA ALA A 158 -3.82 -6.98 -15.05
C ALA A 158 -2.55 -6.12 -15.06
N LEU A 159 -2.67 -4.79 -15.18
CA LEU A 159 -1.57 -3.85 -15.09
C LEU A 159 -0.90 -3.91 -13.70
N PHE A 160 -1.69 -3.96 -12.63
CA PHE A 160 -1.19 -4.15 -11.28
C PHE A 160 -0.40 -5.45 -11.14
N ALA A 161 -0.98 -6.59 -11.50
CA ALA A 161 -0.31 -7.88 -11.35
C ALA A 161 1.01 -7.94 -12.15
N SER A 162 1.00 -7.42 -13.38
CA SER A 162 2.16 -7.42 -14.27
C SER A 162 3.26 -6.49 -13.77
N SER A 163 2.93 -5.25 -13.43
CA SER A 163 3.89 -4.27 -12.89
C SER A 163 4.43 -4.68 -11.52
N PHE A 164 3.60 -5.25 -10.65
CA PHE A 164 4.03 -5.77 -9.35
C PHE A 164 5.02 -6.91 -9.54
N PHE A 165 4.73 -7.88 -10.41
CA PHE A 165 5.65 -8.98 -10.69
C PHE A 165 6.98 -8.48 -11.26
N LEU A 166 6.95 -7.61 -12.27
CA LEU A 166 8.16 -7.11 -12.90
C LEU A 166 9.01 -6.27 -11.94
N ALA A 167 8.42 -5.34 -11.21
CA ALA A 167 9.18 -4.45 -10.32
C ALA A 167 9.57 -5.16 -9.01
N ARG A 168 8.62 -5.72 -8.28
CA ARG A 168 8.84 -6.24 -6.93
C ARG A 168 9.44 -7.64 -6.89
N ILE A 169 9.27 -8.44 -7.95
CA ILE A 169 9.79 -9.81 -8.01
C ILE A 169 10.99 -9.88 -8.94
N VAL A 170 10.83 -9.56 -10.21
CA VAL A 170 11.92 -9.71 -11.19
C VAL A 170 13.05 -8.71 -10.92
N PHE A 171 12.74 -7.41 -10.92
CA PHE A 171 13.75 -6.37 -10.72
C PHE A 171 14.33 -6.41 -9.30
N ASN A 172 13.48 -6.50 -8.28
CA ASN A 172 13.95 -6.51 -6.89
C ASN A 172 14.84 -7.72 -6.58
N THR A 173 14.43 -8.94 -6.99
CA THR A 173 15.19 -10.18 -6.72
C THR A 173 16.38 -10.34 -7.65
N GLY A 174 16.20 -10.05 -8.94
CA GLY A 174 17.21 -10.30 -9.96
C GLY A 174 18.27 -9.21 -10.09
N TYR A 175 17.95 -7.99 -9.66
CA TYR A 175 18.84 -6.84 -9.80
C TYR A 175 19.13 -6.16 -8.45
N LEU A 176 18.09 -5.65 -7.77
CA LEU A 176 18.32 -4.75 -6.63
C LEU A 176 18.95 -5.45 -5.41
N ILE A 177 18.41 -6.59 -4.97
CA ILE A 177 18.96 -7.33 -3.82
C ILE A 177 20.41 -7.77 -4.09
N PRO A 178 20.75 -8.38 -5.24
CA PRO A 178 22.15 -8.70 -5.56
C PRO A 178 23.06 -7.47 -5.56
N ARG A 179 22.63 -6.36 -6.19
CA ARG A 179 23.41 -5.10 -6.21
C ARG A 179 23.65 -4.58 -4.80
N VAL A 180 22.61 -4.47 -3.98
CA VAL A 180 22.70 -4.06 -2.57
C VAL A 180 23.60 -5.01 -1.76
N ALA A 181 23.56 -6.31 -2.03
CA ALA A 181 24.41 -7.28 -1.34
C ALA A 181 25.90 -7.20 -1.73
N MET A 182 26.21 -6.78 -2.96
CA MET A 182 27.58 -6.63 -3.45
C MET A 182 28.17 -5.26 -3.16
N GLU A 183 27.34 -4.22 -3.17
CA GLU A 183 27.77 -2.83 -3.17
C GLU A 183 27.50 -2.10 -1.85
N CYS A 184 26.78 -2.71 -0.90
CA CYS A 184 26.54 -2.14 0.44
C CYS A 184 27.10 -2.97 1.58
N ASP A 185 27.30 -2.35 2.75
CA ASP A 185 27.68 -3.06 3.97
C ASP A 185 26.61 -4.09 4.37
N SER A 186 27.05 -5.34 4.55
CA SER A 186 26.21 -6.49 4.89
C SER A 186 25.24 -6.27 6.07
N ARG A 187 25.59 -5.42 7.05
CA ARG A 187 24.72 -5.07 8.19
C ARG A 187 23.45 -4.36 7.73
N TYR A 188 23.56 -3.52 6.71
CA TYR A 188 22.42 -2.80 6.13
C TYR A 188 21.58 -3.71 5.24
N VAL A 189 22.21 -4.66 4.53
CA VAL A 189 21.50 -5.71 3.79
C VAL A 189 20.62 -6.54 4.72
N LEU A 190 21.18 -6.98 5.86
CA LEU A 190 20.45 -7.72 6.89
C LEU A 190 19.36 -6.86 7.55
N GLY A 191 19.65 -5.57 7.79
CA GLY A 191 18.67 -4.61 8.27
C GLY A 191 17.46 -4.50 7.34
N CYS A 192 17.69 -4.35 6.04
CA CYS A 192 16.63 -4.20 5.03
C CYS A 192 15.87 -5.50 4.72
N ALA A 193 16.37 -6.67 5.14
CA ALA A 193 15.76 -7.97 4.84
C ALA A 193 14.27 -8.10 5.20
N PRO A 194 13.75 -7.58 6.33
CA PRO A 194 12.33 -7.61 6.64
C PRO A 194 11.48 -6.85 5.62
N PHE A 195 11.99 -5.74 5.07
CA PHE A 195 11.29 -4.97 4.04
C PHE A 195 11.21 -5.76 2.73
N PHE A 196 12.30 -6.42 2.33
CA PHE A 196 12.29 -7.32 1.16
C PHE A 196 11.35 -8.51 1.37
N ALA A 197 11.39 -9.14 2.55
CA ALA A 197 10.50 -10.24 2.91
C ALA A 197 9.01 -9.84 2.80
N LEU A 198 8.66 -8.61 3.21
CA LEU A 198 7.29 -8.10 3.13
C LEU A 198 6.74 -8.11 1.70
N GLN A 199 7.59 -7.80 0.71
CA GLN A 199 7.20 -7.79 -0.71
C GLN A 199 6.81 -9.19 -1.20
N TYR A 200 7.56 -10.22 -0.81
CA TYR A 200 7.23 -11.61 -1.16
C TYR A 200 5.96 -12.10 -0.47
N VAL A 201 5.73 -11.70 0.79
CA VAL A 201 4.50 -12.04 1.50
C VAL A 201 3.29 -11.42 0.81
N TRP A 202 3.38 -10.15 0.41
CA TRP A 202 2.33 -9.51 -0.38
C TRP A 202 2.10 -10.19 -1.72
N PHE A 203 3.17 -10.53 -2.44
CA PHE A 203 3.05 -11.27 -3.69
C PHE A 203 2.26 -12.57 -3.51
N ALA A 204 2.62 -13.37 -2.51
CA ALA A 204 1.94 -14.62 -2.21
C ALA A 204 0.45 -14.40 -1.89
N MET A 205 0.11 -13.33 -1.16
CA MET A 205 -1.29 -12.97 -0.88
C MET A 205 -2.04 -12.54 -2.13
N ILE A 206 -1.42 -11.74 -3.01
CA ILE A 206 -1.99 -11.30 -4.29
C ILE A 206 -2.26 -12.51 -5.19
N VAL A 207 -1.26 -13.37 -5.39
CA VAL A 207 -1.39 -14.60 -6.21
C VAL A 207 -2.50 -15.49 -5.65
N ARG A 208 -2.56 -15.73 -4.34
CA ARG A 208 -3.65 -16.50 -3.72
C ARG A 208 -5.02 -15.89 -4.00
N LYS A 209 -5.15 -14.57 -3.95
CA LYS A 209 -6.41 -13.88 -4.25
C LYS A 209 -6.79 -14.00 -5.73
N LEU A 210 -5.83 -13.92 -6.64
CA LEU A 210 -6.07 -14.05 -8.08
C LEU A 210 -6.41 -15.50 -8.48
N VAL A 211 -5.70 -16.49 -7.92
CA VAL A 211 -5.92 -17.91 -8.20
C VAL A 211 -7.18 -18.44 -7.51
N GLY A 212 -7.40 -18.07 -6.25
CA GLY A 212 -8.59 -18.48 -5.47
C GLY A 212 -9.87 -17.72 -5.84
N GLY A 213 -9.76 -16.59 -6.53
CA GLY A 213 -10.86 -15.80 -7.05
C GLY A 213 -11.23 -16.08 -8.52
N ALA A 214 -10.55 -17.03 -9.19
CA ALA A 214 -10.95 -17.48 -10.51
C ALA A 214 -12.37 -18.10 -10.40
N PRO A 215 -13.34 -17.67 -11.22
CA PRO A 215 -14.67 -18.26 -11.18
C PRO A 215 -14.57 -19.76 -11.37
N VAL A 216 -15.16 -20.52 -10.45
CA VAL A 216 -15.49 -21.93 -10.64
C VAL A 216 -16.59 -22.02 -11.70
N VAL A 217 -16.28 -21.67 -12.95
CA VAL A 217 -17.19 -21.76 -14.10
C VAL A 217 -16.82 -22.95 -15.00
N ALA A 218 -15.70 -23.64 -14.73
CA ALA A 218 -15.25 -24.78 -15.53
C ALA A 218 -15.43 -26.16 -14.87
N ARG A 219 -16.01 -26.27 -13.67
CA ARG A 219 -16.14 -27.58 -12.97
C ARG A 219 -17.56 -28.12 -12.81
N THR A 220 -18.58 -27.35 -13.18
CA THR A 220 -20.00 -27.77 -13.17
C THR A 220 -20.56 -28.08 -14.56
N GLY A 221 -19.81 -27.84 -15.64
CA GLY A 221 -20.25 -28.10 -17.01
C GLY A 221 -20.21 -29.56 -17.48
N VAL A 222 -19.54 -30.46 -16.73
CA VAL A 222 -19.44 -31.90 -17.09
C VAL A 222 -20.38 -32.78 -16.26
N LEU A 223 -20.97 -32.25 -15.17
CA LEU A 223 -21.97 -32.97 -14.36
C LEU A 223 -23.41 -32.57 -14.70
N ALA A 224 -23.64 -31.46 -15.41
CA ALA A 224 -24.99 -31.01 -15.78
C ALA A 224 -25.63 -31.86 -16.89
N SER A 225 -24.86 -32.55 -17.75
CA SER A 225 -25.44 -33.40 -18.81
C SER A 225 -25.87 -34.79 -18.33
N SER A 226 -25.58 -35.17 -17.07
CA SER A 226 -25.94 -36.48 -16.52
C SER A 226 -27.07 -36.42 -15.48
N ILE A 227 -27.50 -35.24 -15.04
CA ILE A 227 -28.58 -35.10 -14.04
C ILE A 227 -29.92 -34.67 -14.68
N GLU A 228 -29.90 -34.14 -15.92
CA GLU A 228 -31.12 -33.79 -16.69
C GLU A 228 -32.04 -34.98 -17.05
N LYS A 229 -31.65 -36.23 -16.75
CA LYS A 229 -32.53 -37.41 -16.90
C LYS A 229 -33.16 -37.92 -15.60
N GLY A 230 -32.85 -37.34 -14.44
CA GLY A 230 -33.30 -37.86 -13.13
C GLY A 230 -34.31 -37.00 -12.37
N ALA A 231 -34.43 -35.71 -12.65
CA ALA A 231 -35.10 -34.76 -11.74
C ALA A 231 -36.43 -34.17 -12.26
N MET A 232 -37.16 -34.91 -13.11
CA MET A 232 -38.53 -34.52 -13.51
C MET A 232 -39.64 -35.05 -12.59
N ALA A 233 -39.28 -35.51 -11.38
CA ALA A 233 -40.23 -36.11 -10.43
C ALA A 233 -39.98 -35.67 -8.98
N SER A 234 -40.05 -34.37 -8.68
CA SER A 234 -40.66 -33.90 -7.42
C SER A 234 -40.88 -32.39 -7.44
N ARG A 235 -42.15 -32.02 -7.36
CA ARG A 235 -42.67 -30.65 -7.29
C ARG A 235 -42.26 -29.97 -5.97
N GLY A 236 -41.87 -28.71 -6.10
CA GLY A 236 -42.55 -27.58 -5.45
C GLY A 236 -42.49 -27.50 -3.93
N ARG A 237 -41.50 -26.76 -3.43
CA ARG A 237 -41.65 -25.71 -2.40
C ARG A 237 -40.28 -25.04 -2.13
N ASP A 238 -40.34 -23.76 -1.79
CA ASP A 238 -39.32 -22.96 -1.11
C ASP A 238 -38.26 -22.24 -1.98
N PHE A 239 -38.69 -21.09 -2.50
CA PHE A 239 -37.85 -19.93 -2.80
C PHE A 239 -37.77 -19.05 -1.51
N GLN A 240 -36.67 -18.30 -1.38
CA GLN A 240 -36.44 -17.16 -0.46
C GLN A 240 -35.94 -17.42 0.98
N GLN A 241 -34.63 -17.26 1.23
CA GLN A 241 -34.06 -16.45 2.32
C GLN A 241 -32.52 -16.61 2.41
N ALA A 242 -31.77 -15.52 2.24
CA ALA A 242 -30.63 -15.12 3.07
C ALA A 242 -29.95 -13.87 2.48
N ASP A 243 -30.72 -12.79 2.37
CA ASP A 243 -30.22 -11.42 2.51
C ASP A 243 -30.97 -10.84 3.74
N ASP A 244 -30.27 -9.99 4.50
CA ASP A 244 -30.72 -9.19 5.65
C ASP A 244 -30.70 -9.82 7.07
N ALA A 245 -29.62 -9.49 7.78
CA ALA A 245 -29.64 -9.11 9.18
C ALA A 245 -28.65 -7.93 9.34
N HIS A 246 -28.96 -6.75 9.86
CA HIS A 246 -30.21 -6.16 10.36
C HIS A 246 -29.88 -4.65 10.52
N GLU A 247 -30.53 -3.76 9.77
CA GLU A 247 -30.65 -2.34 10.12
C GLU A 247 -31.99 -2.11 10.84
N GLY A 248 -32.02 -1.11 11.71
CA GLY A 248 -33.23 -0.52 12.30
C GLY A 248 -33.32 -0.71 13.82
N THR A 249 -33.58 0.30 14.65
CA THR A 249 -34.00 1.70 14.45
C THR A 249 -33.93 2.40 15.82
N ALA A 250 -33.80 3.73 15.86
CA ALA A 250 -34.63 4.64 16.68
C ALA A 250 -34.07 6.08 16.73
N GLU A 251 -34.37 6.87 15.69
CA GLU A 251 -34.72 8.28 15.87
C GLU A 251 -36.19 8.32 16.33
N GLU A 252 -36.44 8.49 17.64
CA GLU A 252 -37.74 8.97 18.14
C GLU A 252 -37.61 9.49 19.59
N ARG A 253 -37.13 10.73 19.75
CA ARG A 253 -37.39 11.55 20.95
C ARG A 253 -37.57 13.01 20.55
N GLN A 254 -38.79 13.35 20.12
CA GLN A 254 -39.27 14.72 20.19
C GLN A 254 -39.80 15.03 21.61
N ALA A 255 -39.58 16.28 22.01
CA ALA A 255 -40.46 17.10 22.84
C ALA A 255 -40.80 16.66 24.28
N GLY A 256 -40.35 17.48 25.24
CA GLY A 256 -41.15 17.83 26.42
C GLY A 256 -40.51 17.58 27.79
N ALA A 257 -39.82 18.59 28.35
CA ALA A 257 -39.89 18.91 29.78
C ALA A 257 -39.17 20.25 30.08
N LYS A 258 -39.93 21.36 30.00
CA LYS A 258 -39.71 22.57 30.81
C LYS A 258 -40.57 22.44 32.07
N LYS A 259 -39.97 22.55 33.27
CA LYS A 259 -40.38 23.38 34.44
C LYS A 259 -39.99 22.80 35.82
N HIS A 260 -39.61 23.73 36.70
CA HIS A 260 -39.42 23.69 38.17
C HIS A 260 -38.16 22.93 38.64
N VAL A 261 -37.22 23.53 39.38
CA VAL A 261 -37.22 24.63 40.37
C VAL A 261 -36.01 25.53 40.16
#